data_AF-U5N4T8-F1
#
_entry.id   AF-U5N4T8-F1
#
_cell.length_a   1.000
_cell.length_b   1.000
_cell.length_c   1.000
_cell.angle_alpha   90.00
_cell.angle_beta   90.00
_cell.angle_gamma   90.00
#
_symmetry.space_group_name_H-M   'P 1'
#
loop_
_entity.id
_entity.type
_entity.pdbx_description
1 polymer ?
#
loop_
_entity_poly.entity_id
_entity_poly.type
_entity_poly.pdbx_seq_one_letter_code
_entity_poly.pdbx_strand_id
1 'polypeptide(L)' 'MEAKPIFGIVKKKRKVSGGTRSDLGRQCRDTFASLTKTCRKQGISFWRYLEDRITRTNAILRLATGIRA' A
#
# COMPACT_ATOMS: atom_id res chain seq x y z
N MET A 1 37.84 36.34 18.98
CA MET A 1 37.59 35.01 18.41
C MET A 1 36.83 34.22 19.45
N GLU A 2 35.51 34.16 19.37
CA GLU A 2 34.71 33.31 20.25
C GLU A 2 33.54 32.76 19.43
N ALA A 3 33.61 31.45 19.13
CA ALA A 3 32.58 30.77 18.38
C ALA A 3 31.42 30.42 19.33
N LYS A 4 30.23 31.00 19.09
CA LYS A 4 29.00 30.67 19.83
C LYS A 4 28.51 29.28 19.41
N PRO A 5 28.18 28.39 20.35
CA PRO A 5 27.73 27.03 20.02
C PRO A 5 26.34 27.04 19.36
N ILE A 6 26.22 26.31 18.25
CA ILE A 6 25.00 26.11 17.44
C ILE A 6 23.96 25.17 18.10
N PHE A 7 23.91 25.13 19.44
CA PHE A 7 22.97 24.27 20.18
C PHE A 7 21.57 24.89 20.20
N GLY A 8 20.83 24.70 19.11
CA GLY A 8 19.47 25.25 19.02
C GLY A 8 18.58 24.71 17.91
N ILE A 9 18.99 23.70 17.15
CA ILE A 9 18.08 23.08 16.16
C ILE A 9 17.29 21.95 16.85
N VAL A 10 16.30 22.30 17.67
CA VAL A 10 15.25 21.35 18.04
C VAL A 10 14.51 20.97 16.76
N LYS A 11 14.92 19.86 16.13
CA LYS A 11 14.10 19.21 15.11
C LYS A 11 12.83 18.73 15.79
N LYS A 12 11.76 19.52 15.71
CA LYS A 12 10.40 19.07 16.02
C LYS A 12 10.17 17.81 15.19
N LYS A 13 10.21 16.63 15.81
CA LYS A 13 9.97 15.34 15.16
C LYS A 13 8.59 15.48 14.50
N ARG A 14 8.54 15.65 13.18
CA ARG A 14 7.27 15.81 12.49
C ARG A 14 6.46 14.56 12.79
N LYS A 15 5.18 14.71 13.13
CA LYS A 15 4.21 13.61 13.12
C LYS A 15 4.08 13.15 11.66
N VAL A 16 5.04 12.35 11.22
CA VAL A 16 4.95 11.53 10.03
C VAL A 16 4.14 10.34 10.49
N SER A 17 2.83 10.54 10.61
CA SER A 17 1.90 9.43 10.71
C SER A 17 2.17 8.55 9.49
N GLY A 18 2.52 7.28 9.70
CA GLY A 18 2.75 6.32 8.60
C GLY A 18 1.52 6.05 7.72
N GLY A 19 0.40 6.74 7.98
CA GLY A 19 -0.77 6.84 7.12
C GLY A 19 -0.60 7.93 6.07
N THR A 20 -0.80 7.59 4.79
CA THR A 20 -0.93 8.57 3.72
C THR A 20 -1.99 9.60 4.13
N ARG A 21 -1.62 10.90 4.16
CA ARG A 21 -2.51 11.99 4.61
C ARG A 21 -3.72 12.20 3.68
N SER A 22 -3.58 11.82 2.42
CA SER A 22 -4.59 11.99 1.38
C SER A 22 -5.59 10.85 1.38
N ASP A 23 -6.87 11.18 1.18
CA ASP A 23 -7.95 10.21 1.07
C ASP A 23 -7.67 9.16 -0.03
N LEU A 24 -7.19 9.61 -1.19
CA LEU A 24 -6.73 8.73 -2.27
C LEU A 24 -5.67 7.71 -1.82
N GLY A 25 -4.73 8.14 -0.98
CA GLY A 25 -3.67 7.26 -0.48
C GLY A 25 -4.17 6.24 0.54
N ARG A 26 -5.25 6.55 1.27
CA ARG A 26 -5.95 5.62 2.16
C ARG A 26 -6.77 4.63 1.33
N GLN A 27 -7.56 5.12 0.38
CA GLN A 27 -8.36 4.30 -0.54
C GLN A 27 -7.48 3.30 -1.32
N CYS A 28 -6.33 3.73 -1.83
CA CYS A 28 -5.40 2.82 -2.49
C CYS A 28 -4.95 1.70 -1.55
N ARG A 29 -4.56 2.02 -0.30
CA ARG A 29 -4.15 1.01 0.68
C ARG A 29 -5.28 0.04 1.02
N ASP A 30 -6.48 0.54 1.24
CA ASP A 30 -7.65 -0.30 1.56
C ASP A 30 -8.02 -1.22 0.38
N THR A 31 -7.91 -0.70 -0.85
CA THR A 31 -8.11 -1.47 -2.08
C THR A 31 -7.06 -2.56 -2.23
N PHE A 32 -5.77 -2.23 -2.09
CA PHE A 32 -4.70 -3.23 -2.15
C PHE A 32 -4.80 -4.26 -1.01
N ALA A 33 -5.16 -3.84 0.20
CA ALA A 33 -5.34 -4.75 1.33
C ALA A 33 -6.50 -5.72 1.11
N SER A 34 -7.64 -5.25 0.60
CA SER A 34 -8.78 -6.12 0.25
C SER A 34 -8.43 -7.05 -0.91
N LEU A 35 -7.64 -6.59 -1.87
CA LEU A 35 -7.14 -7.39 -2.98
C LEU A 35 -6.24 -8.54 -2.50
N THR A 36 -5.22 -8.23 -1.69
CA THR A 36 -4.33 -9.25 -1.12
C THR A 36 -5.07 -10.27 -0.28
N LYS A 37 -6.08 -9.85 0.50
CA LYS A 37 -6.96 -10.76 1.26
C LYS A 37 -7.71 -11.71 0.33
N THR A 38 -8.22 -11.20 -0.79
CA THR A 38 -8.96 -12.02 -1.75
C THR A 38 -8.04 -13.00 -2.49
N CYS A 39 -6.83 -12.57 -2.88
CA CYS A 39 -5.81 -13.47 -3.41
C CYS A 39 -5.46 -14.59 -2.43
N ARG A 40 -5.30 -14.26 -1.13
CA ARG A 40 -5.10 -15.26 -0.06
C ARG A 40 -6.26 -16.24 0.05
N LYS A 41 -7.52 -15.77 -0.01
CA LYS A 41 -8.71 -16.65 0.05
C LYS A 41 -8.74 -17.65 -1.10
N GLN A 42 -8.28 -17.24 -2.28
CA GLN A 42 -8.22 -18.09 -3.47
C GLN A 42 -6.94 -18.94 -3.56
N GLY A 43 -6.01 -18.82 -2.61
CA GLY A 43 -4.72 -19.53 -2.66
C GLY A 43 -3.75 -19.01 -3.74
N ILE A 44 -3.99 -17.81 -4.27
CA ILE A 44 -3.22 -17.22 -5.38
C ILE A 44 -2.18 -16.24 -4.81
N SER A 45 -0.96 -16.27 -5.32
CA SER A 45 0.04 -15.27 -4.95
C SER A 45 -0.34 -13.90 -5.51
N PHE A 46 -0.31 -12.89 -4.64
CA PHE A 46 -0.68 -11.50 -4.99
C PHE A 46 0.12 -10.98 -6.19
N TRP A 47 1.43 -11.26 -6.24
CA TRP A 47 2.30 -10.83 -7.33
C TRP A 47 1.94 -11.46 -8.67
N ARG A 48 1.57 -12.75 -8.70
CA ARG A 48 1.15 -13.42 -9.93
C ARG A 48 -0.18 -12.88 -10.44
N TYR A 49 -1.09 -12.50 -9.54
CA TYR A 49 -2.31 -11.79 -9.91
C TYR A 49 -2.03 -10.40 -10.49
N LEU A 50 -1.07 -9.67 -9.93
CA LEU A 50 -0.70 -8.36 -10.45
C LEU A 50 -0.04 -8.46 -11.84
N GLU A 51 0.88 -9.41 -12.00
CA GLU A 51 1.55 -9.70 -13.27
C GLU A 51 0.55 -10.08 -14.36
N ASP A 52 -0.40 -10.98 -14.06
CA ASP A 52 -1.49 -11.35 -14.97
C ASP A 52 -2.31 -10.15 -15.44
N ARG A 53 -2.57 -9.19 -14.54
CA ARG A 53 -3.30 -7.95 -14.85
C ARG A 53 -2.49 -6.97 -15.68
N ILE A 54 -1.20 -6.82 -15.41
CA ILE A 54 -0.31 -5.92 -16.17
C ILE A 54 -0.07 -6.47 -17.58
N THR A 55 0.17 -7.78 -17.69
CA THR A 55 0.39 -8.48 -18.96
C THR A 55 -0.90 -8.71 -19.77
N ARG A 56 -2.06 -8.41 -19.18
CA ARG A 56 -3.41 -8.66 -19.75
C ARG A 56 -3.65 -10.11 -20.15
N THR A 57 -2.93 -11.04 -19.54
CA THR A 57 -3.04 -12.47 -19.83
C THR A 57 -4.42 -13.02 -19.43
N ASN A 58 -5.08 -12.40 -18.43
CA ASN A 58 -6.40 -12.80 -17.90
C ASN A 58 -6.51 -14.30 -17.54
N ALA A 59 -5.37 -14.95 -17.28
CA ALA A 59 -5.33 -16.36 -16.88
C ALA A 59 -5.88 -16.56 -15.47
N ILE A 60 -5.87 -15.51 -14.64
CA ILE A 60 -6.48 -15.55 -13.31
C ILE A 60 -7.89 -14.96 -13.37
N LEU A 61 -8.89 -15.82 -13.12
CA LEU A 61 -10.30 -15.44 -13.02
C LEU A 61 -10.47 -14.20 -12.13
N ARG A 62 -11.38 -13.30 -12.54
CA ARG A 62 -11.66 -12.09 -11.78
C ARG A 62 -12.07 -12.49 -10.36
N LEU A 63 -11.36 -11.92 -9.38
CA LEU A 63 -11.55 -12.21 -7.95
C LEU A 63 -13.01 -12.05 -7.48
N ALA A 64 -13.79 -11.23 -8.18
CA ALA A 64 -15.21 -11.01 -7.93
C ALA A 64 -16.11 -12.24 -8.21
N THR A 65 -15.69 -13.18 -9.06
CA THR A 65 -16.53 -14.32 -9.45
C THR A 65 -16.69 -15.34 -8.31
N GLY A 66 -15.71 -15.46 -7.41
CA GLY A 66 -15.74 -16.38 -6.27
C GLY A 66 -16.46 -15.88 -5.01
N ILE A 67 -17.17 -14.75 -5.07
CA ILE A 67 -17.94 -14.19 -3.94
C ILE A 67 -19.42 -14.63 -3.98
N ARG A 68 -19.86 -15.28 -5.08
CA ARG A 68 -21.27 -15.63 -5.33
C ARG A 68 -21.62 -17.12 -5.14
N ALA A 69 -20.73 -17.90 -4.51
CA ALA A 69 -20.97 -19.31 -4.18
C ALA A 69 -21.16 -19.48 -2.67
#